data_AF-A0A7S3ZYT6-F1
#
_entry.id   AF-A0A7S3ZYT6-F1
#
_cell.length_a   1.000
_cell.length_b   1.000
_cell.length_c   1.000
_cell.angle_alpha   90.00
_cell.angle_beta   90.00
_cell.angle_gamma   90.00
#
_symmetry.space_group_name_H-M   'P 1'
#
loop_
_entity.id
_entity.type
_entity.pdbx_description
1 polymer ?
#
loop_
_entity_poly.entity_id
_entity_poly.type
_entity_poly.pdbx_seq_one_letter_code
_entity_poly.pdbx_strand_id
1 'polypeptide(L)'
;MVPAGARARVLVLSALAALPAGAGPAGLPKQPLPKLLAATNAAAHDSLAPPGAMGATSRALVVARERRLTTADYAQLAKLVAGDAASGDYFGFSLAIDGDTVVIGAYGAGPGVAYILRASDGVQLAKLMASDAAADDYFGWSVAINGDTVVVGARQDDDGGSSSGSVYVFRTSDGGATYVEVAKLTASDAAVGDRFGFSVAIDGSTVVVGANQWGNGGSGAAYVFRTSDGGA
;
A
#
# COMPACT_ATOMS: atom_id res chain seq x y z
N MET A 1 11.00 35.96 -15.47
CA MET A 1 11.48 34.88 -16.36
C MET A 1 12.46 34.05 -15.53
N VAL A 2 12.03 32.90 -15.00
CA VAL A 2 12.84 32.04 -14.11
C VAL A 2 13.33 30.84 -14.93
N PRO A 3 14.62 30.47 -14.89
CA PRO A 3 15.12 29.33 -15.66
C PRO A 3 14.75 28.00 -14.96
N ALA A 4 14.44 27.00 -15.78
CA ALA A 4 14.12 25.64 -15.34
C ALA A 4 15.38 24.93 -14.80
N GLY A 5 15.32 24.53 -13.53
CA GLY A 5 16.33 23.73 -12.84
C GLY A 5 16.20 22.22 -13.13
N ALA A 6 17.29 21.51 -12.85
CA ALA A 6 17.64 20.22 -13.41
C ALA A 6 16.86 18.98 -12.91
N ARG A 7 16.77 18.04 -13.86
CA ARG A 7 16.40 16.62 -13.89
C ARG A 7 16.73 15.74 -12.67
N ALA A 8 15.88 14.74 -12.43
CA ALA A 8 16.30 13.37 -12.12
C ALA A 8 15.65 12.42 -13.14
N ARG A 9 16.47 11.58 -13.81
CA ARG A 9 16.04 10.67 -14.88
C ARG A 9 16.23 9.23 -14.41
N VAL A 10 15.15 8.45 -14.35
CA VAL A 10 15.21 6.99 -14.16
C VAL A 10 15.00 6.35 -15.53
N LEU A 11 15.97 5.57 -15.99
CA LEU A 11 15.97 4.91 -17.30
C LEU A 11 15.51 3.46 -17.10
N VAL A 12 14.35 3.09 -17.63
CA VAL A 12 13.91 1.69 -17.71
C VAL A 12 13.96 1.27 -19.17
N LEU A 13 14.89 0.39 -19.54
CA LEU A 13 14.93 -0.28 -20.84
C LEU A 13 14.10 -1.56 -20.75
N SER A 14 13.04 -1.67 -21.53
CA SER A 14 12.33 -2.93 -21.78
C SER A 14 12.61 -3.40 -23.20
N ALA A 15 13.26 -4.57 -23.32
CA ALA A 15 13.48 -5.25 -24.58
C ALA A 15 12.18 -5.96 -25.02
N LEU A 16 11.64 -5.58 -26.18
CA LEU A 16 10.48 -6.21 -26.79
C LEU A 16 10.96 -7.34 -27.73
N ALA A 17 10.75 -8.60 -27.34
CA ALA A 17 10.97 -9.74 -28.24
C ALA A 17 9.71 -9.96 -29.09
N ALA A 18 9.82 -9.79 -30.41
CA ALA A 18 8.76 -10.12 -31.36
C ALA A 18 8.74 -11.64 -31.62
N LEU A 19 7.56 -12.27 -31.48
CA LEU A 19 7.31 -13.65 -31.92
C LEU A 19 6.83 -13.66 -33.38
N PRO A 20 7.36 -14.53 -34.26
CA PRO A 20 6.76 -14.76 -35.58
C PRO A 20 5.57 -15.73 -35.47
N ALA A 21 4.54 -15.48 -36.26
CA ALA A 21 3.35 -16.31 -36.35
C ALA A 21 3.58 -17.56 -37.21
N GLY A 22 3.14 -18.71 -36.71
CA GLY A 22 2.71 -19.87 -37.51
C GLY A 22 3.68 -21.05 -37.61
N ALA A 23 3.37 -22.14 -36.89
CA ALA A 23 3.44 -23.53 -37.39
C ALA A 23 3.06 -24.55 -36.28
N GLY A 24 1.96 -25.30 -36.50
CA GLY A 24 1.80 -26.75 -36.25
C GLY A 24 1.91 -27.36 -34.83
N PRO A 25 1.11 -28.40 -34.50
CA PRO A 25 1.04 -28.96 -33.15
C PRO A 25 2.05 -30.10 -32.94
N ALA A 26 2.94 -29.98 -31.96
CA ALA A 26 3.50 -31.09 -31.16
C ALA A 26 4.65 -30.62 -30.27
N GLY A 27 4.59 -30.96 -28.97
CA GLY A 27 5.77 -31.08 -28.08
C GLY A 27 6.37 -29.77 -27.56
N LEU A 28 5.93 -29.33 -26.37
CA LEU A 28 6.60 -28.26 -25.63
C LEU A 28 7.80 -28.82 -24.81
N PRO A 29 9.04 -28.36 -25.02
CA PRO A 29 10.07 -28.43 -24.00
C PRO A 29 9.95 -27.26 -23.00
N LYS A 30 10.15 -27.54 -21.71
CA LYS A 30 10.26 -26.54 -20.63
C LYS A 30 11.43 -25.60 -20.91
N GLN A 31 11.18 -24.28 -21.01
CA GLN A 31 12.22 -23.24 -21.09
C GLN A 31 12.28 -22.47 -19.75
N PRO A 32 13.47 -22.07 -19.26
CA PRO A 32 13.61 -21.36 -17.98
C PRO A 32 13.27 -19.86 -18.12
N LEU A 33 12.70 -19.27 -17.05
CA LEU A 33 12.45 -17.83 -16.93
C LEU A 33 13.75 -17.02 -17.06
N PRO A 34 13.78 -15.88 -17.78
CA PRO A 34 14.98 -15.05 -17.87
C PRO A 34 15.26 -14.32 -16.55
N LYS A 35 16.50 -14.47 -16.05
CA LYS A 35 17.06 -13.71 -14.92
C LYS A 35 17.22 -12.24 -15.29
N LEU A 36 16.71 -11.34 -14.44
CA LEU A 36 16.88 -9.89 -14.56
C LEU A 36 18.33 -9.50 -14.20
N LEU A 37 19.11 -9.02 -15.17
CA LEU A 37 20.49 -8.57 -14.94
C LEU A 37 20.52 -7.07 -14.67
N ALA A 38 20.98 -6.67 -13.47
CA ALA A 38 21.16 -5.27 -13.09
C ALA A 38 22.34 -4.64 -13.85
N ALA A 39 22.14 -3.47 -14.46
CA ALA A 39 23.22 -2.72 -15.12
C ALA A 39 23.79 -1.66 -14.17
N THR A 40 25.08 -1.77 -13.87
CA THR A 40 25.89 -0.81 -13.12
C THR A 40 26.24 0.41 -13.96
N ASN A 41 26.18 1.60 -13.37
CA ASN A 41 26.50 2.88 -14.02
C ASN A 41 28.01 3.16 -13.92
N ALA A 42 28.69 3.31 -15.06
CA ALA A 42 30.06 3.85 -15.12
C ALA A 42 30.17 4.79 -16.33
N ALA A 43 30.25 6.09 -16.08
CA ALA A 43 30.57 7.10 -17.08
C ALA A 43 31.95 7.66 -16.78
N ALA A 44 32.91 7.40 -17.66
CA ALA A 44 34.25 7.99 -17.64
C ALA A 44 34.28 9.29 -18.47
N HIS A 45 35.15 10.19 -18.01
CA HIS A 45 35.42 11.54 -18.49
C HIS A 45 35.95 11.64 -19.93
N ASP A 46 35.40 12.62 -20.66
CA ASP A 46 36.08 13.68 -21.44
C ASP A 46 37.40 13.39 -22.20
N SER A 47 37.41 13.52 -23.53
CA SER A 47 38.53 14.04 -24.34
C SER A 47 38.14 14.23 -25.83
N LEU A 48 38.49 15.40 -26.38
CA LEU A 48 38.19 15.90 -27.74
C LEU A 48 39.19 15.45 -28.83
N ALA A 49 38.69 15.46 -30.09
CA ALA A 49 39.31 15.63 -31.43
C ALA A 49 39.78 14.38 -32.23
N PRO A 50 39.94 14.43 -33.60
CA PRO A 50 39.48 15.37 -34.67
C PRO A 50 38.75 14.67 -35.87
N PRO A 51 38.32 15.39 -36.95
CA PRO A 51 37.42 14.83 -37.97
C PRO A 51 38.16 14.19 -39.16
N GLY A 52 37.84 12.94 -39.48
CA GLY A 52 38.22 12.32 -40.76
C GLY A 52 38.35 10.81 -40.72
N ALA A 53 37.24 10.08 -40.92
CA ALA A 53 37.23 8.74 -41.53
C ALA A 53 35.79 8.31 -41.82
N MET A 54 35.55 7.82 -43.04
CA MET A 54 34.28 7.27 -43.51
C MET A 54 33.85 6.05 -42.69
N GLY A 55 32.55 5.90 -42.48
CA GLY A 55 31.96 4.67 -41.96
C GLY A 55 30.53 4.88 -41.50
N ALA A 56 29.57 4.43 -42.31
CA ALA A 56 28.17 4.40 -41.91
C ALA A 56 28.02 3.54 -40.65
N THR A 57 27.66 4.16 -39.54
CA THR A 57 26.75 3.53 -38.59
C THR A 57 25.70 4.57 -38.29
N SER A 58 24.51 4.35 -38.82
CA SER A 58 23.31 5.03 -38.35
C SER A 58 23.25 4.81 -36.85
N ARG A 59 23.66 5.81 -36.07
CA ARG A 59 23.44 5.83 -34.63
C ARG A 59 21.94 5.85 -34.45
N ALA A 60 21.36 4.68 -34.18
CA ALA A 60 19.98 4.58 -33.74
C ALA A 60 19.89 5.36 -32.42
N LEU A 61 19.46 6.61 -32.52
CA LEU A 61 19.06 7.41 -31.39
C LEU A 61 17.79 6.76 -30.85
N VAL A 62 17.94 5.84 -29.89
CA VAL A 62 16.81 5.30 -29.12
C VAL A 62 16.29 6.43 -28.25
N VAL A 63 15.38 7.23 -28.80
CA VAL A 63 14.61 8.20 -28.03
C VAL A 63 13.57 7.40 -27.26
N ALA A 64 13.89 7.01 -26.02
CA ALA A 64 12.89 6.53 -25.08
C ALA A 64 11.85 7.64 -24.90
N ARG A 65 10.66 7.46 -25.47
CA ARG A 65 9.52 8.33 -25.18
C ARG A 65 8.82 7.75 -23.95
N GLU A 66 8.72 8.55 -22.90
CA GLU A 66 7.88 8.21 -21.75
C GLU A 66 6.44 8.08 -22.24
N ARG A 67 5.87 6.88 -22.08
CA ARG A 67 4.45 6.66 -22.39
C ARG A 67 3.63 7.34 -21.30
N ARG A 68 2.91 8.41 -21.66
CA ARG A 68 1.91 9.01 -20.78
C ARG A 68 0.77 8.00 -20.59
N LEU A 69 0.52 7.60 -19.35
CA LEU A 69 -0.64 6.80 -19.01
C LEU A 69 -1.92 7.59 -19.31
N THR A 70 -2.91 6.88 -19.81
CA THR A 70 -4.24 7.40 -20.11
C THR A 70 -5.30 6.58 -19.36
N THR A 71 -6.53 7.06 -19.32
CA THR A 71 -7.64 6.30 -18.72
C THR A 71 -7.79 4.90 -19.33
N ALA A 72 -7.45 4.72 -20.62
CA ALA A 72 -7.51 3.43 -21.29
C ALA A 72 -6.48 2.40 -20.75
N ASP A 73 -5.48 2.86 -19.99
CA ASP A 73 -4.52 1.99 -19.32
C ASP A 73 -5.03 1.46 -17.98
N TYR A 74 -6.13 2.02 -17.46
CA TYR A 74 -6.77 1.60 -16.22
C TYR A 74 -8.01 0.77 -16.57
N ALA A 75 -7.93 -0.53 -16.33
CA ALA A 75 -9.05 -1.44 -16.46
C ALA A 75 -9.55 -1.86 -15.07
N GLN A 76 -10.86 -1.93 -14.89
CA GLN A 76 -11.44 -2.60 -13.72
C GLN A 76 -11.22 -4.11 -13.87
N LEU A 77 -10.35 -4.68 -13.04
CA LEU A 77 -10.07 -6.11 -13.05
C LEU A 77 -11.04 -6.88 -12.15
N ALA A 78 -11.47 -6.28 -11.03
CA ALA A 78 -12.33 -6.92 -10.05
C ALA A 78 -13.26 -5.91 -9.36
N LYS A 79 -14.29 -6.45 -8.71
CA LYS A 79 -15.10 -5.76 -7.71
C LYS A 79 -14.99 -6.56 -6.42
N LEU A 80 -14.35 -5.98 -5.41
CA LEU A 80 -14.17 -6.60 -4.11
C LEU A 80 -15.43 -6.42 -3.26
N VAL A 81 -15.89 -7.50 -2.64
CA VAL A 81 -17.05 -7.53 -1.72
C VAL A 81 -16.75 -8.48 -0.56
N ALA A 82 -17.18 -8.14 0.65
CA ALA A 82 -17.20 -9.11 1.75
C ALA A 82 -18.36 -10.09 1.59
N GLY A 83 -18.13 -11.37 1.93
CA GLY A 83 -19.14 -12.42 1.77
C GLY A 83 -20.35 -12.24 2.69
N ASP A 84 -20.16 -11.56 3.81
CA ASP A 84 -21.16 -11.24 4.84
C ASP A 84 -21.55 -9.75 4.84
N ALA A 85 -21.23 -9.01 3.77
CA ALA A 85 -21.56 -7.59 3.67
C ALA A 85 -23.07 -7.35 3.80
N ALA A 86 -23.44 -6.50 4.76
CA ALA A 86 -24.81 -6.05 4.98
C ALA A 86 -24.98 -4.55 4.69
N SER A 87 -26.24 -4.14 4.53
CA SER A 87 -26.58 -2.72 4.38
C SER A 87 -26.20 -1.97 5.66
N GLY A 88 -25.41 -0.90 5.52
CA GLY A 88 -24.94 -0.11 6.65
C GLY A 88 -23.56 -0.51 7.18
N ASP A 89 -22.92 -1.57 6.66
CA ASP A 89 -21.56 -1.95 7.07
C ASP A 89 -20.50 -0.91 6.68
N TYR A 90 -20.82 -0.09 5.67
CA TYR A 90 -19.88 0.86 5.05
C TYR A 90 -18.57 0.21 4.60
N PHE A 91 -18.66 -1.01 4.07
CA PHE A 91 -17.52 -1.70 3.45
C PHE A 91 -16.87 -0.82 2.37
N GLY A 92 -15.56 -0.62 2.47
CA GLY A 92 -14.82 0.27 1.57
C GLY A 92 -14.69 1.69 2.10
N PHE A 93 -15.05 1.96 3.36
CA PHE A 93 -14.90 3.29 3.96
C PHE A 93 -13.43 3.73 4.05
N SER A 94 -12.55 2.80 4.41
CA SER A 94 -11.10 3.01 4.45
C SER A 94 -10.40 1.86 3.74
N LEU A 95 -9.27 2.15 3.09
CA LEU A 95 -8.55 1.23 2.22
C LEU A 95 -7.05 1.37 2.43
N ALA A 96 -6.36 0.24 2.49
CA ALA A 96 -4.90 0.16 2.40
C ALA A 96 -4.50 -1.08 1.59
N ILE A 97 -3.36 -1.02 0.90
CA ILE A 97 -2.89 -2.12 0.06
C ILE A 97 -1.38 -2.28 0.19
N ASP A 98 -0.93 -3.51 0.28
CA ASP A 98 0.48 -3.88 0.09
C ASP A 98 0.57 -5.15 -0.77
N GLY A 99 1.27 -5.04 -1.90
CA GLY A 99 1.29 -6.07 -2.94
C GLY A 99 -0.13 -6.45 -3.42
N ASP A 100 -0.49 -7.73 -3.24
CA ASP A 100 -1.80 -8.29 -3.59
C ASP A 100 -2.79 -8.33 -2.40
N THR A 101 -2.41 -7.79 -1.24
CA THR A 101 -3.21 -7.81 -0.01
C THR A 101 -3.87 -6.45 0.20
N VAL A 102 -5.20 -6.42 0.27
CA VAL A 102 -6.01 -5.22 0.52
C VAL A 102 -6.68 -5.32 1.87
N VAL A 103 -6.54 -4.28 2.70
CA VAL A 103 -7.28 -4.10 3.94
C VAL A 103 -8.42 -3.11 3.68
N ILE A 104 -9.63 -3.51 4.07
CA ILE A 104 -10.86 -2.77 3.80
C ILE A 104 -11.62 -2.57 5.10
N GLY A 105 -11.73 -1.32 5.55
CA GLY A 105 -12.53 -0.96 6.71
C GLY A 105 -14.04 -0.97 6.43
N ALA A 106 -14.79 -1.45 7.41
CA ALA A 106 -16.25 -1.51 7.43
C ALA A 106 -16.74 -1.17 8.85
N TYR A 107 -16.66 0.12 9.21
CA TYR A 107 -16.90 0.57 10.59
C TYR A 107 -18.34 0.44 11.06
N GLY A 108 -19.31 0.26 10.14
CA GLY A 108 -20.73 0.12 10.49
C GLY A 108 -21.16 -1.32 10.77
N ALA A 109 -20.28 -2.30 10.55
CA ALA A 109 -20.58 -3.71 10.79
C ALA A 109 -20.48 -4.03 12.30
N GLY A 110 -21.56 -3.77 13.05
CA GLY A 110 -21.59 -3.96 14.51
C GLY A 110 -20.63 -3.00 15.24
N PRO A 111 -19.64 -3.49 16.02
CA PRO A 111 -18.58 -2.65 16.60
C PRO A 111 -17.60 -2.10 15.54
N GLY A 112 -17.74 -2.57 14.28
CA GLY A 112 -16.86 -2.29 13.17
C GLY A 112 -15.88 -3.44 12.92
N VAL A 113 -15.50 -3.63 11.65
CA VAL A 113 -14.59 -4.71 11.23
C VAL A 113 -13.64 -4.22 10.14
N ALA A 114 -12.54 -4.94 9.94
CA ALA A 114 -11.66 -4.76 8.79
C ALA A 114 -11.48 -6.09 8.04
N TYR A 115 -11.73 -6.10 6.74
CA TYR A 115 -11.58 -7.28 5.90
C TYR A 115 -10.22 -7.26 5.20
N ILE A 116 -9.62 -8.43 5.06
CA ILE A 116 -8.40 -8.62 4.27
C ILE A 116 -8.76 -9.47 3.07
N LEU A 117 -8.59 -8.91 1.88
CA LEU A 117 -8.90 -9.56 0.60
C LEU A 117 -7.68 -9.55 -0.30
N ARG A 118 -7.63 -10.53 -1.21
CA ARG A 118 -6.68 -10.52 -2.31
C ARG A 118 -7.18 -9.64 -3.46
N ALA A 119 -6.34 -8.72 -3.96
CA ALA A 119 -6.74 -7.79 -5.02
C ALA A 119 -6.98 -8.49 -6.36
N SER A 120 -6.20 -9.53 -6.66
CA SER A 120 -6.20 -10.24 -7.95
C SER A 120 -7.46 -11.06 -8.22
N ASP A 121 -8.09 -11.65 -7.20
CA ASP A 121 -9.24 -12.55 -7.34
C ASP A 121 -10.40 -12.27 -6.38
N GLY A 122 -10.22 -11.35 -5.42
CA GLY A 122 -11.23 -10.98 -4.43
C GLY A 122 -11.51 -11.99 -3.34
N VAL A 123 -10.66 -13.02 -3.19
CA VAL A 123 -10.78 -13.97 -2.09
C VAL A 123 -10.56 -13.25 -0.76
N GLN A 124 -11.51 -13.40 0.17
CA GLN A 124 -11.39 -12.94 1.56
C GLN A 124 -10.44 -13.87 2.33
N LEU A 125 -9.34 -13.32 2.80
CA LEU A 125 -8.29 -14.01 3.56
C LEU A 125 -8.60 -13.97 5.06
N ALA A 126 -9.06 -12.83 5.57
CA ALA A 126 -9.36 -12.66 6.99
C ALA A 126 -10.45 -11.61 7.23
N LYS A 127 -11.03 -11.66 8.44
CA LYS A 127 -11.89 -10.62 9.02
C LYS A 127 -11.34 -10.29 10.41
N LEU A 128 -10.89 -9.06 10.58
CA LEU A 128 -10.32 -8.56 11.82
C LEU A 128 -11.40 -7.89 12.67
N MET A 129 -11.33 -8.14 13.97
CA MET A 129 -12.16 -7.54 15.01
C MET A 129 -11.24 -7.21 16.19
N ALA A 130 -11.48 -6.09 16.87
CA ALA A 130 -10.81 -5.80 18.14
C ALA A 130 -11.13 -6.88 19.18
N SER A 131 -10.14 -7.24 19.99
CA SER A 131 -10.26 -8.26 21.04
C SER A 131 -11.28 -7.92 22.13
N ASP A 132 -11.55 -6.63 22.31
CA ASP A 132 -12.45 -6.00 23.28
C ASP A 132 -13.59 -5.21 22.62
N ALA A 133 -13.87 -5.50 21.34
CA ALA A 133 -14.83 -4.77 20.51
C ALA A 133 -16.17 -4.48 21.21
N ALA A 134 -16.51 -3.20 21.33
CA ALA A 134 -17.79 -2.72 21.84
C ALA A 134 -18.58 -1.96 20.76
N ALA A 135 -19.91 -1.89 20.95
CA ALA A 135 -20.76 -1.13 20.06
C ALA A 135 -20.32 0.33 20.01
N ASP A 136 -20.40 0.93 18.82
CA ASP A 136 -20.02 2.32 18.54
C ASP A 136 -18.52 2.67 18.60
N ASP A 137 -17.61 1.73 18.88
CA ASP A 137 -16.15 1.96 18.82
C ASP A 137 -15.64 2.34 17.42
N TYR A 138 -16.38 1.91 16.40
CA TYR A 138 -16.11 2.14 14.97
C TYR A 138 -14.75 1.60 14.53
N PHE A 139 -14.43 0.37 14.93
CA PHE A 139 -13.27 -0.35 14.43
C PHE A 139 -13.32 -0.46 12.90
N GLY A 140 -12.18 -0.25 12.22
CA GLY A 140 -12.15 -0.20 10.75
C GLY A 140 -12.47 1.20 10.20
N TRP A 141 -12.56 2.22 11.05
CA TRP A 141 -12.68 3.61 10.62
C TRP A 141 -11.47 4.04 9.77
N SER A 142 -10.27 3.66 10.19
CA SER A 142 -9.04 3.86 9.45
C SER A 142 -8.22 2.57 9.42
N VAL A 143 -7.52 2.32 8.32
CA VAL A 143 -6.70 1.12 8.14
C VAL A 143 -5.38 1.49 7.47
N ALA A 144 -4.31 0.76 7.82
CA ALA A 144 -3.03 0.81 7.13
C ALA A 144 -2.37 -0.58 7.14
N ILE A 145 -1.52 -0.87 6.15
CA ILE A 145 -0.79 -2.14 6.03
C ILE A 145 0.65 -1.88 5.56
N ASN A 146 1.60 -2.63 6.12
CA ASN A 146 2.98 -2.74 5.64
C ASN A 146 3.51 -4.14 5.95
N GLY A 147 3.85 -4.90 4.91
CA GLY A 147 4.22 -6.30 5.02
C GLY A 147 3.16 -7.11 5.77
N ASP A 148 3.61 -7.76 6.83
CA ASP A 148 2.78 -8.64 7.67
C ASP A 148 2.01 -7.90 8.78
N THR A 149 2.09 -6.56 8.83
CA THR A 149 1.47 -5.75 9.88
C THR A 149 0.29 -4.94 9.35
N VAL A 150 -0.86 -5.07 10.01
CA VAL A 150 -2.09 -4.31 9.75
C VAL A 150 -2.43 -3.48 10.97
N VAL A 151 -2.74 -2.20 10.74
CA VAL A 151 -3.12 -1.24 11.78
C VAL A 151 -4.56 -0.81 11.52
N VAL A 152 -5.42 -0.87 12.54
CA VAL A 152 -6.84 -0.54 12.42
C VAL A 152 -7.26 0.42 13.53
N GLY A 153 -7.85 1.55 13.16
CA GLY A 153 -8.37 2.54 14.11
C GLY A 153 -9.82 2.28 14.52
N ALA A 154 -10.10 2.51 15.81
CA ALA A 154 -11.42 2.53 16.42
C ALA A 154 -11.60 3.89 17.14
N ARG A 155 -12.02 4.90 16.39
CA ARG A 155 -11.93 6.31 16.83
C ARG A 155 -12.91 6.71 17.95
N GLN A 156 -13.79 5.80 18.36
CA GLN A 156 -14.83 6.07 19.37
C GLN A 156 -14.74 5.17 20.59
N ASP A 157 -13.81 4.22 20.59
CA ASP A 157 -13.41 3.45 21.77
C ASP A 157 -13.21 4.37 22.98
N ASP A 158 -13.70 3.94 24.14
CA ASP A 158 -13.83 4.77 25.33
C ASP A 158 -12.95 4.35 26.51
N ASP A 159 -11.99 3.46 26.31
CA ASP A 159 -11.10 2.95 27.36
C ASP A 159 -10.22 4.03 28.00
N GLY A 160 -9.84 5.06 27.23
CA GLY A 160 -9.11 6.23 27.71
C GLY A 160 -10.01 7.41 28.11
N GLY A 161 -11.33 7.19 28.19
CA GLY A 161 -12.37 8.22 28.32
C GLY A 161 -13.28 8.26 27.09
N SER A 162 -14.49 8.80 27.24
CA SER A 162 -15.52 8.80 26.18
C SER A 162 -14.97 9.29 24.83
N SER A 163 -15.00 8.42 23.81
CA SER A 163 -14.46 8.67 22.48
C SER A 163 -13.00 9.15 22.46
N SER A 164 -12.18 8.69 23.41
CA SER A 164 -10.74 8.92 23.43
C SER A 164 -10.05 8.22 22.26
N GLY A 165 -10.58 7.05 21.87
CA GLY A 165 -10.19 6.29 20.68
C GLY A 165 -8.99 5.38 20.91
N SER A 166 -8.92 4.32 20.10
CA SER A 166 -7.90 3.28 20.17
C SER A 166 -7.44 2.86 18.77
N VAL A 167 -6.25 2.25 18.70
CA VAL A 167 -5.72 1.63 17.48
C VAL A 167 -5.25 0.21 17.81
N TYR A 168 -5.54 -0.73 16.92
CA TYR A 168 -5.21 -2.13 17.08
C TYR A 168 -4.21 -2.54 16.01
N VAL A 169 -3.20 -3.30 16.41
CA VAL A 169 -2.14 -3.80 15.52
C VAL A 169 -2.30 -5.31 15.42
N PHE A 170 -2.47 -5.79 14.18
CA PHE A 170 -2.55 -7.19 13.84
C PHE A 170 -1.29 -7.60 13.07
N ARG A 171 -0.79 -8.81 13.34
CA ARG A 171 0.30 -9.41 12.56
C ARG A 171 -0.07 -10.79 12.06
N THR A 172 0.44 -11.11 10.88
CA THR A 172 0.45 -12.48 10.37
C THR A 172 1.87 -13.06 10.49
N SER A 173 1.96 -14.38 10.63
CA SER A 173 3.24 -15.13 10.59
C SER A 173 3.23 -16.26 9.55
N ASP A 174 2.12 -16.42 8.84
CA ASP A 174 1.85 -17.51 7.89
C ASP A 174 1.49 -16.97 6.50
N GLY A 175 1.89 -15.74 6.19
CA GLY A 175 1.66 -15.10 4.89
C GLY A 175 0.20 -14.69 4.67
N GLY A 176 -0.50 -14.33 5.73
CA GLY A 176 -1.85 -13.77 5.68
C GLY A 176 -2.98 -14.80 5.78
N ALA A 177 -2.70 -16.03 6.19
CA ALA A 177 -3.75 -17.03 6.46
C ALA A 177 -4.37 -16.81 7.84
N THR A 178 -3.58 -16.34 8.82
CA THR A 178 -4.06 -15.93 10.13
C THR A 178 -3.47 -14.59 10.54
N TYR A 179 -4.29 -13.76 11.18
CA TYR A 179 -3.89 -12.49 11.76
C TYR A 179 -4.21 -12.50 13.25
N VAL A 180 -3.25 -12.09 14.06
CA VAL A 180 -3.35 -12.05 15.51
C VAL A 180 -3.17 -10.61 15.96
N GLU A 181 -4.05 -10.14 16.84
CA GLU A 181 -3.87 -8.85 17.51
C GLU A 181 -2.65 -8.94 18.44
N VAL A 182 -1.64 -8.09 18.20
CA VAL A 182 -0.39 -8.06 18.97
C VAL A 182 -0.29 -6.86 19.89
N ALA A 183 -1.10 -5.81 19.66
CA ALA A 183 -1.13 -4.62 20.50
C ALA A 183 -2.43 -3.83 20.33
N LYS A 184 -2.86 -3.21 21.44
CA LYS A 184 -3.77 -2.06 21.48
C LYS A 184 -2.94 -0.82 21.85
N LEU A 185 -3.08 0.25 21.08
CA LEU A 185 -2.41 1.53 21.26
C LEU A 185 -3.43 2.59 21.65
N THR A 186 -3.07 3.42 22.62
CA THR A 186 -3.85 4.57 23.08
C THR A 186 -2.94 5.80 23.17
N ALA A 187 -3.52 7.00 23.14
CA ALA A 187 -2.77 8.22 23.39
C ALA A 187 -2.26 8.25 24.84
N SER A 188 -1.01 8.67 25.05
CA SER A 188 -0.42 8.77 26.40
C SER A 188 -1.11 9.82 27.28
N ASP A 189 -1.77 10.78 26.65
CA ASP A 189 -2.53 11.88 27.25
C ASP A 189 -4.02 11.78 26.87
N ALA A 190 -4.51 10.56 26.61
CA ALA A 190 -5.88 10.30 26.19
C ALA A 190 -6.91 11.05 27.07
N ALA A 191 -7.78 11.79 26.40
CA ALA A 191 -8.86 12.55 26.99
C ALA A 191 -10.16 12.36 26.20
N VAL A 192 -11.25 12.80 26.82
CA VAL A 192 -12.60 12.74 26.24
C VAL A 192 -12.62 13.46 24.89
N GLY A 193 -13.06 12.74 23.85
CA GLY A 193 -13.25 13.28 22.51
C GLY A 193 -12.00 13.35 21.64
N ASP A 194 -10.82 12.91 22.11
CA ASP A 194 -9.57 12.97 21.34
C ASP A 194 -9.68 12.25 19.99
N ARG A 195 -10.45 11.16 19.95
CA ARG A 195 -10.67 10.32 18.77
C ARG A 195 -9.36 9.84 18.16
N PHE A 196 -8.42 9.41 19.00
CA PHE A 196 -7.23 8.69 18.60
C PHE A 196 -7.61 7.51 17.68
N GLY A 197 -6.86 7.30 16.59
CA GLY A 197 -7.23 6.34 15.56
C GLY A 197 -8.15 6.91 14.47
N PHE A 198 -8.40 8.23 14.45
CA PHE A 198 -9.13 8.87 13.35
C PHE A 198 -8.46 8.65 11.99
N SER A 199 -7.12 8.68 11.96
CA SER A 199 -6.31 8.33 10.80
C SER A 199 -5.09 7.53 11.26
N VAL A 200 -4.68 6.54 10.48
CA VAL A 200 -3.48 5.75 10.74
C VAL A 200 -2.61 5.65 9.50
N ALA A 201 -1.30 5.58 9.71
CA ALA A 201 -0.31 5.26 8.68
C ALA A 201 0.78 4.38 9.29
N ILE A 202 1.36 3.50 8.49
CA ILE A 202 2.50 2.66 8.89
C ILE A 202 3.56 2.65 7.78
N ASP A 203 4.82 2.72 8.18
CA ASP A 203 5.99 2.54 7.32
C ASP A 203 7.06 1.77 8.10
N GLY A 204 7.36 0.55 7.67
CA GLY A 204 8.17 -0.40 8.44
C GLY A 204 7.62 -0.58 9.85
N SER A 205 8.46 -0.33 10.86
CA SER A 205 8.10 -0.43 12.28
C SER A 205 7.46 0.82 12.87
N THR A 206 7.27 1.89 12.08
CA THR A 206 6.74 3.17 12.58
C THR A 206 5.26 3.30 12.26
N VAL A 207 4.43 3.44 13.31
CA VAL A 207 3.00 3.72 13.19
C VAL A 207 2.74 5.17 13.60
N VAL A 208 2.01 5.91 12.76
CA VAL A 208 1.58 7.27 13.04
C VAL A 208 0.06 7.28 13.18
N VAL A 209 -0.44 7.84 14.27
CA VAL A 209 -1.87 7.89 14.59
C VAL A 209 -2.32 9.33 14.77
N GLY A 210 -3.38 9.73 14.09
CA GLY A 210 -4.02 11.04 14.25
C GLY A 210 -5.17 11.01 15.25
N ALA A 211 -5.27 12.08 16.04
CA ALA A 211 -6.38 12.41 16.94
C ALA A 211 -6.87 13.81 16.56
N ASN A 212 -7.83 13.91 15.64
CA ASN A 212 -8.10 15.16 14.93
C ASN A 212 -8.97 16.17 15.70
N GLN A 213 -9.46 15.84 16.91
CA GLN A 213 -10.25 16.72 17.80
C GLN A 213 -11.36 17.55 17.13
N TRP A 214 -11.82 17.11 15.94
CA TRP A 214 -12.69 17.92 15.10
C TRP A 214 -14.04 18.14 15.79
N GLY A 215 -14.42 19.40 15.97
CA GLY A 215 -15.65 19.78 16.66
C GLY A 215 -15.53 19.91 18.19
N ASN A 216 -14.35 19.63 18.77
CA ASN A 216 -14.10 19.77 20.22
C ASN A 216 -13.26 21.02 20.58
N GLY A 217 -12.92 21.86 19.59
CA GLY A 217 -12.15 23.09 19.79
C GLY A 217 -10.64 22.90 19.99
N GLY A 218 -10.16 21.66 20.03
CA GLY A 218 -8.73 21.33 20.06
C GLY A 218 -8.05 21.44 18.69
N SER A 219 -6.73 21.63 18.71
CA SER A 219 -5.89 21.62 17.49
C SER A 219 -5.65 20.23 16.90
N GLY A 220 -6.00 19.18 17.65
CA GLY A 220 -5.63 17.80 17.36
C GLY A 220 -4.14 17.52 17.63
N ALA A 221 -3.78 16.24 17.50
CA ALA A 221 -2.42 15.75 17.67
C ALA A 221 -2.13 14.57 16.73
N ALA A 222 -0.84 14.30 16.54
CA ALA A 222 -0.34 13.09 15.88
C ALA A 222 0.66 12.39 16.81
N TYR A 223 0.49 11.09 16.95
CA TYR A 223 1.26 10.24 17.85
C TYR A 223 2.08 9.26 17.03
N VAL A 224 3.32 9.02 17.45
CA VAL A 224 4.25 8.13 16.74
C VAL A 224 4.62 6.98 17.67
N PHE A 225 4.38 5.77 17.21
CA PHE A 225 4.75 4.52 17.87
C PHE A 225 5.80 3.80 17.03
N ARG A 226 6.72 3.12 17.70
CA ARG A 226 7.70 2.25 17.05
C ARG A 226 7.67 0.89 17.71
N THR A 227 7.61 -0.17 16.90
CA THR A 227 7.74 -1.53 17.41
C THR A 227 9.21 -1.84 17.71
N SER A 228 9.49 -2.48 18.84
CA SER A 228 10.87 -2.79 19.30
C SER A 228 11.47 -4.03 18.60
N ASP A 229 10.66 -4.76 17.85
CA ASP A 229 11.03 -5.97 17.09
C ASP A 229 11.47 -5.66 15.65
N GLY A 230 11.53 -4.39 15.26
CA GLY A 230 12.18 -3.97 14.00
C GLY A 230 11.37 -4.17 12.72
N GLY A 231 10.08 -4.52 12.81
CA GLY A 231 9.16 -4.57 11.67
C GLY A 231 9.69 -5.46 10.53
N ALA A 232 9.89 -6.74 10.83
CA ALA A 232 10.25 -7.77 9.85
C ALA A 232 9.21 -8.88 9.81
#